data_AF-A0A7C7YKF5-F1
#
_entry.id   AF-A0A7C7YKF5-F1
#
_cell.length_a   1.000
_cell.length_b   1.000
_cell.length_c   1.000
_cell.angle_alpha   90.00
_cell.angle_beta   90.00
_cell.angle_gamma   90.00
#
_symmetry.space_group_name_H-M   'P 1'
#
loop_
_entity.id
_entity.type
_entity.pdbx_description
1 polymer ?
#
loop_
_entity_poly.entity_id
_entity_poly.type
_entity_poly.pdbx_seq_one_letter_code
_entity_poly.pdbx_strand_id
1 'polypeptide(L)'
;MGRGHSGRDGKTRDDVSTMIKYNDKIKQSEQKVSERPRQSPGEARACTSPRTGAAQANPAPASPSIWLIDGYNVLHTVLLGGQPRDNIDWWSKKGRDLLRNRVLEFDGMAPKPDGGPGPPEALDPDMPEPEPTPGSVWIVFDGKRPSPESGDSNPRIVFAPSADQWIVARVRKAENPQAFAVVTADHQVGGRCRHGGAQVVAPRDFIARCGPPEP
;
A
#
# COMPACT_ATOMS: atom_id res chain seq x y z
N MET A 1 -23.91 50.25 -21.03
CA MET A 1 -22.75 49.79 -21.81
C MET A 1 -22.02 48.73 -20.99
N GLY A 2 -22.35 47.46 -21.20
CA GLY A 2 -21.79 46.34 -20.44
C GLY A 2 -20.75 45.60 -21.29
N ARG A 3 -19.61 45.26 -20.69
CA ARG A 3 -18.63 44.33 -21.27
C ARG A 3 -18.56 43.10 -20.37
N GLY A 4 -19.09 41.99 -20.88
CA GLY A 4 -18.86 40.67 -20.34
C GLY A 4 -17.46 40.17 -20.71
N HIS A 5 -16.81 39.46 -19.80
CA HIS A 5 -15.60 38.69 -20.08
C HIS A 5 -15.93 37.21 -19.86
N SER A 6 -16.10 36.49 -20.96
CA SER A 6 -16.16 35.03 -21.00
C SER A 6 -14.74 34.49 -21.18
N GLY A 7 -14.06 34.17 -20.08
CA GLY A 7 -12.85 33.36 -20.10
C GLY A 7 -13.25 31.90 -19.91
N ARG A 8 -13.27 31.10 -21.00
CA ARG A 8 -13.32 29.64 -20.92
C ARG A 8 -11.89 29.14 -20.89
N ASP A 9 -11.45 28.65 -19.73
CA ASP A 9 -10.20 27.93 -19.57
C ASP A 9 -10.33 26.51 -20.16
N GLY A 10 -9.88 26.36 -21.40
CA GLY A 10 -9.65 25.07 -22.04
C GLY A 10 -8.28 24.51 -21.64
N LYS A 11 -8.20 23.77 -20.54
CA LYS A 11 -7.03 22.95 -20.18
C LYS A 11 -7.49 21.76 -19.35
N THR A 12 -7.57 20.56 -19.94
CA THR A 12 -7.52 19.27 -19.20
C THR A 12 -7.55 18.02 -20.10
N ARG A 13 -7.27 18.09 -21.42
CA ARG A 13 -7.27 16.89 -22.27
C ARG A 13 -5.90 16.30 -22.63
N ASP A 14 -4.81 17.07 -22.52
CA ASP A 14 -3.49 16.58 -22.93
C ASP A 14 -2.68 15.87 -21.84
N ASP A 15 -3.10 15.93 -20.57
CA ASP A 15 -2.35 15.30 -19.46
C ASP A 15 -2.61 13.79 -19.31
N VAL A 16 -3.77 13.31 -19.75
CA VAL A 16 -4.15 11.88 -19.61
C VAL A 16 -3.41 11.00 -20.64
N SER A 17 -3.13 11.54 -21.84
CA SER A 17 -2.50 10.80 -22.95
C SER A 17 -1.03 10.45 -22.70
N THR A 18 -0.33 11.27 -21.92
CA THR A 18 1.09 11.06 -21.61
C THR A 18 1.29 9.96 -20.55
N MET A 19 0.29 9.73 -19.69
CA MET A 19 0.41 8.80 -18.57
C MET A 19 0.07 7.34 -18.93
N ILE A 20 -0.84 7.11 -19.90
CA ILE A 20 -1.15 5.76 -20.42
C ILE A 20 0.09 5.12 -21.06
N LYS A 21 0.94 5.91 -21.72
CA LYS A 21 2.18 5.44 -22.38
C LYS A 21 3.27 5.01 -21.39
N TYR A 22 3.22 5.44 -20.13
CA TYR A 22 4.26 5.08 -19.14
C TYR A 22 4.07 3.68 -18.56
N ASN A 23 2.82 3.23 -18.40
CA ASN A 23 2.52 1.92 -17.83
C ASN A 23 2.75 0.75 -18.81
N ASP A 24 2.59 0.97 -20.12
CA ASP A 24 2.91 -0.07 -21.12
C ASP A 24 4.41 -0.35 -21.21
N LYS A 25 5.25 0.66 -20.97
CA LYS A 25 6.71 0.50 -21.04
C LYS A 25 7.27 -0.29 -19.86
N ILE A 26 6.61 -0.24 -18.69
CA ILE A 26 6.98 -1.03 -17.51
C ILE A 26 6.65 -2.52 -17.73
N LYS A 27 5.48 -2.84 -18.29
CA LYS A 27 5.09 -4.24 -18.58
C LYS A 27 5.98 -4.91 -19.61
N GLN A 28 6.47 -4.19 -20.62
CA GLN A 28 7.39 -4.76 -21.62
C GLN A 28 8.77 -5.09 -21.05
N SER A 29 9.19 -4.48 -19.94
CA SER A 29 10.49 -4.76 -19.32
C SER A 29 10.49 -6.04 -18.48
N GLU A 30 9.33 -6.46 -17.97
CA GLU A 30 9.20 -7.70 -17.18
C GLU A 30 9.16 -8.96 -18.05
N GLN A 31 8.67 -8.88 -19.28
CA GLN A 31 8.66 -10.01 -20.22
C GLN A 31 10.08 -10.43 -20.67
N LYS A 32 11.08 -9.55 -20.57
CA LYS A 32 12.44 -9.82 -21.07
C LYS A 32 13.35 -10.58 -20.08
N VAL A 33 12.87 -10.90 -18.88
CA VAL A 33 13.67 -11.60 -17.85
C VAL A 33 13.44 -13.13 -17.86
N SER A 34 12.49 -13.64 -18.65
CA SER A 34 12.07 -15.05 -18.63
C SER A 34 12.92 -16.03 -19.47
N GLU A 35 14.04 -15.61 -20.05
CA GLU A 35 14.94 -16.49 -20.82
C GLU A 35 16.27 -16.68 -20.10
N ARG A 36 16.26 -17.37 -18.94
CA ARG A 36 17.48 -17.98 -18.40
C ARG A 36 17.53 -19.46 -18.76
N PRO A 37 18.65 -19.96 -19.32
CA PRO A 37 18.79 -21.36 -19.68
C PRO A 37 18.73 -22.26 -18.44
N ARG A 38 17.96 -23.36 -18.55
CA ARG A 38 17.85 -24.42 -17.54
C ARG A 38 19.22 -25.06 -17.33
N GLN A 39 19.81 -24.88 -16.15
CA GLN A 39 20.98 -25.65 -15.72
C GLN A 39 20.54 -27.06 -15.28
N SER A 40 21.19 -28.07 -15.85
CA SER A 40 20.97 -29.49 -15.58
C SER A 40 21.23 -29.88 -14.12
N PRO A 41 20.57 -30.93 -13.60
CA PRO A 41 20.70 -31.35 -12.21
C PRO A 41 22.02 -32.10 -11.99
N GLY A 42 22.92 -31.51 -11.19
CA GLY A 42 24.09 -32.19 -10.66
C GLY A 42 23.72 -32.98 -9.40
N GLU A 43 24.02 -34.27 -9.42
CA GLU A 43 23.89 -35.22 -8.30
C GLU A 43 24.58 -34.71 -7.03
N ALA A 44 23.88 -34.75 -5.90
CA ALA A 44 24.51 -34.55 -4.59
C ALA A 44 23.87 -35.42 -3.49
N ARG A 45 24.57 -36.54 -3.25
CA ARG A 45 25.02 -37.08 -1.95
C ARG A 45 24.09 -36.90 -0.73
N ALA A 46 23.61 -38.05 -0.27
CA ALA A 46 23.09 -38.29 1.06
C ALA A 46 24.17 -38.07 2.15
N CYS A 47 23.86 -37.24 3.14
CA CYS A 47 24.45 -37.23 4.48
C CYS A 47 23.44 -36.60 5.45
N THR A 48 22.46 -37.39 5.88
CA THR A 48 21.51 -37.04 6.93
C THR A 48 22.16 -37.33 8.29
N SER A 49 22.39 -36.28 9.09
CA SER A 49 22.63 -36.41 10.53
C SER A 49 21.39 -35.97 11.31
N PRO A 50 20.90 -36.78 12.27
CA PRO A 50 19.73 -36.43 13.06
C PRO A 50 20.12 -35.41 14.15
N ARG A 51 19.68 -34.16 13.99
CA ARG A 51 19.85 -33.12 15.00
C ARG A 51 18.63 -33.14 15.94
N THR A 52 18.72 -33.92 17.00
CA THR A 52 17.72 -33.97 18.08
C THR A 52 17.91 -32.76 19.00
N GLY A 53 17.51 -31.58 18.52
CA GLY A 53 17.39 -30.37 19.35
C GLY A 53 15.93 -30.19 19.72
N ALA A 54 15.63 -30.19 21.03
CA ALA A 54 14.30 -29.86 21.53
C ALA A 54 13.87 -28.49 20.98
N ALA A 55 12.82 -28.47 20.15
CA ALA A 55 12.25 -27.26 19.61
C ALA A 55 11.72 -26.42 20.78
N GLN A 56 12.46 -25.37 21.17
CA GLN A 56 11.90 -24.32 21.99
C GLN A 56 10.70 -23.74 21.23
N ALA A 57 9.52 -23.84 21.83
CA ALA A 57 8.32 -23.23 21.30
C ALA A 57 8.58 -21.72 21.20
N ASN A 58 8.74 -21.22 19.98
CA ASN A 58 8.79 -19.78 19.77
C ASN A 58 7.47 -19.18 20.31
N PRO A 59 7.53 -18.11 21.11
CA PRO A 59 6.32 -17.42 21.53
C PRO A 59 5.49 -17.03 20.30
N ALA A 60 4.16 -17.10 20.43
CA ALA A 60 3.26 -16.72 19.35
C ALA A 60 3.61 -15.30 18.89
N PRO A 61 3.65 -15.04 17.56
CA PRO A 61 4.00 -13.72 17.05
C PRO A 61 3.00 -12.70 17.60
N ALA A 62 3.52 -11.56 18.09
CA ALA A 62 2.70 -10.45 18.51
C ALA A 62 1.80 -10.00 17.34
N SER A 63 0.55 -9.64 17.64
CA SER A 63 -0.36 -9.12 16.62
C SER A 63 0.22 -7.86 15.98
N PRO A 64 0.09 -7.68 14.66
CA PRO A 64 0.62 -6.52 13.97
C PRO A 64 -0.08 -5.25 14.48
N SER A 65 0.71 -4.24 14.80
CA SER A 65 0.22 -2.96 15.31
C SER A 65 0.26 -1.85 14.27
N ILE A 66 0.91 -2.03 13.12
CA ILE A 66 0.99 -1.06 12.03
C ILE A 66 0.48 -1.70 10.74
N TRP A 67 -0.44 -1.04 10.04
CA TRP A 67 -1.04 -1.55 8.81
C TRP A 67 -0.64 -0.69 7.61
N LEU A 68 0.04 -1.29 6.63
CA LEU A 68 0.38 -0.67 5.35
C LEU A 68 -0.48 -1.28 4.25
N ILE A 69 -1.32 -0.45 3.64
CA ILE A 69 -2.29 -0.86 2.64
C ILE A 69 -1.82 -0.38 1.27
N ASP A 70 -1.63 -1.33 0.37
CA ASP A 70 -1.45 -1.06 -1.04
C ASP A 70 -2.80 -0.65 -1.65
N GLY A 71 -3.00 0.65 -1.79
CA GLY A 71 -4.29 1.22 -2.18
C GLY A 71 -4.73 0.78 -3.57
N TYR A 72 -3.79 0.59 -4.49
CA TYR A 72 -4.08 0.09 -5.83
C TYR A 72 -4.61 -1.34 -5.79
N ASN A 73 -3.89 -2.23 -5.11
CA ASN A 73 -4.25 -3.64 -5.06
C ASN A 73 -5.56 -3.86 -4.32
N VAL A 74 -5.82 -3.17 -3.20
CA VAL A 74 -7.09 -3.31 -2.49
C VAL A 74 -8.28 -2.83 -3.33
N LEU A 75 -8.17 -1.66 -3.98
CA LEU A 75 -9.23 -1.15 -4.83
C LEU A 75 -9.57 -2.13 -5.94
N HIS A 76 -8.57 -2.62 -6.68
CA HIS A 76 -8.83 -3.46 -7.84
C HIS A 76 -9.25 -4.89 -7.51
N THR A 77 -8.68 -5.48 -6.45
CA THR A 77 -8.96 -6.89 -6.15
C THR A 77 -10.25 -7.12 -5.39
N VAL A 78 -10.72 -6.11 -4.65
CA VAL A 78 -11.90 -6.25 -3.78
C VAL A 78 -13.01 -5.28 -4.14
N LEU A 79 -12.71 -3.97 -4.15
CA LEU A 79 -13.77 -2.95 -4.19
C LEU A 79 -14.34 -2.73 -5.60
N LEU A 80 -13.53 -2.91 -6.63
CA LEU A 80 -13.95 -2.72 -8.03
C LEU A 80 -14.34 -4.02 -8.73
N GLY A 81 -14.27 -5.18 -8.06
CA GLY A 81 -14.91 -6.41 -8.53
C GLY A 81 -14.56 -6.86 -9.96
N GLY A 82 -13.36 -6.59 -10.45
CA GLY A 82 -12.95 -6.94 -11.82
C GLY A 82 -13.51 -6.02 -12.91
N GLN A 83 -14.08 -4.86 -12.56
CA GLN A 83 -14.43 -3.83 -13.52
C GLN A 83 -13.21 -3.45 -14.37
N PRO A 84 -13.39 -3.19 -15.69
CA PRO A 84 -12.29 -2.85 -16.59
C PRO A 84 -11.50 -1.64 -16.07
N ARG A 85 -10.17 -1.75 -16.10
CA ARG A 85 -9.26 -0.68 -15.65
C ARG A 85 -9.44 0.63 -16.41
N ASP A 86 -10.00 0.54 -17.62
CA ASP A 86 -10.05 1.63 -18.59
C ASP A 86 -11.34 2.46 -18.50
N ASN A 87 -12.33 2.02 -17.71
CA ASN A 87 -13.68 2.60 -17.71
C ASN A 87 -14.06 3.32 -16.40
N ILE A 88 -13.19 3.29 -15.40
CA ILE A 88 -13.43 3.94 -14.11
C ILE A 88 -12.24 4.85 -13.86
N ASP A 89 -12.49 6.11 -13.52
CA ASP A 89 -11.50 6.93 -12.81
C ASP A 89 -11.29 6.31 -11.42
N TRP A 90 -10.75 5.10 -11.36
CA TRP A 90 -10.62 4.31 -10.14
C TRP A 90 -9.62 4.96 -9.18
N TRP A 91 -8.69 5.75 -9.75
CA TRP A 91 -7.76 6.62 -9.05
C TRP A 91 -8.38 7.97 -8.65
N SER A 92 -9.65 8.23 -9.00
CA SER A 92 -10.36 9.47 -8.61
C SER A 92 -10.45 9.60 -7.09
N LYS A 93 -10.76 10.83 -6.67
CA LYS A 93 -11.15 11.12 -5.28
C LYS A 93 -12.23 10.15 -4.79
N LYS A 94 -13.22 9.79 -5.62
CA LYS A 94 -14.30 8.86 -5.26
C LYS A 94 -13.78 7.46 -4.93
N GLY A 95 -12.86 6.91 -5.74
CA GLY A 95 -12.25 5.60 -5.47
C GLY A 95 -11.45 5.60 -4.17
N ARG A 96 -10.65 6.66 -3.96
CA ARG A 96 -9.87 6.82 -2.72
C ARG A 96 -10.77 6.97 -1.48
N ASP A 97 -11.82 7.77 -1.58
CA ASP A 97 -12.80 7.97 -0.50
C ASP A 97 -13.53 6.67 -0.16
N LEU A 98 -13.87 5.85 -1.16
CA LEU A 98 -14.47 4.53 -0.94
C LEU A 98 -13.55 3.62 -0.11
N LEU A 99 -12.27 3.52 -0.49
CA LEU A 99 -11.30 2.74 0.29
C LEU A 99 -11.10 3.33 1.69
N ARG A 100 -10.96 4.66 1.80
CA ARG A 100 -10.79 5.35 3.09
C ARG A 100 -11.95 5.05 4.04
N ASN A 101 -13.18 5.22 3.57
CA ASN A 101 -14.38 4.97 4.37
C ASN A 101 -14.47 3.52 4.79
N ARG A 102 -14.08 2.60 3.91
CA ARG A 102 -14.03 1.19 4.25
C ARG A 102 -13.03 0.91 5.37
N VAL A 103 -11.85 1.52 5.30
CA VAL A 103 -10.78 1.35 6.28
C VAL A 103 -11.12 1.98 7.63
N LEU A 104 -11.99 3.00 7.69
CA LEU A 104 -12.46 3.57 8.96
C LEU A 104 -13.24 2.54 9.81
N GLU A 105 -13.89 1.57 9.17
CA GLU A 105 -14.63 0.49 9.83
C GLU A 105 -13.74 -0.70 10.22
N PHE A 106 -12.41 -0.56 10.11
CA PHE A 106 -11.46 -1.62 10.40
C PHE A 106 -11.30 -1.83 11.92
N ASP A 107 -11.63 -3.03 12.40
CA ASP A 107 -11.55 -3.44 13.81
C ASP A 107 -10.15 -3.35 14.44
N GLY A 108 -9.09 -3.24 13.62
CA GLY A 108 -7.72 -3.07 14.07
C GLY A 108 -7.30 -1.62 14.30
N MET A 109 -8.18 -0.63 14.06
CA MET A 109 -7.90 0.75 14.46
C MET A 109 -8.01 0.87 15.97
N ALA A 110 -6.88 1.13 16.62
CA ALA A 110 -6.92 1.61 17.99
C ALA A 110 -7.65 2.96 18.01
N PRO A 111 -8.57 3.19 18.95
CA PRO A 111 -9.13 4.52 19.15
C PRO A 111 -7.96 5.49 19.35
N LYS A 112 -8.03 6.64 18.67
CA LYS A 112 -7.03 7.70 18.88
C LYS A 112 -7.07 8.02 20.37
N PRO A 113 -5.95 8.00 21.10
CA PRO A 113 -5.97 8.40 22.51
C PRO A 113 -6.56 9.80 22.60
N ASP A 114 -7.68 9.94 23.31
CA ASP A 114 -8.59 11.12 23.34
C ASP A 114 -7.97 12.43 23.86
N GLY A 115 -6.65 12.55 23.95
CA GLY A 115 -5.98 13.68 24.60
C GLY A 115 -4.58 14.00 24.13
N GLY A 116 -4.17 13.55 22.93
CA GLY A 116 -2.91 14.00 22.36
C GLY A 116 -2.95 15.52 22.05
N PRO A 117 -1.85 16.27 22.24
CA PRO A 117 -1.77 17.68 21.85
C PRO A 117 -2.23 17.82 20.38
N GLY A 118 -2.94 18.92 20.10
CA GLY A 118 -3.59 19.18 18.82
C GLY A 118 -2.67 19.01 17.60
N PRO A 119 -3.24 18.94 16.39
CA PRO A 119 -2.47 18.72 15.17
C PRO A 119 -1.26 19.65 15.13
N PRO A 120 -0.04 19.14 14.88
CA PRO A 120 1.13 19.98 14.85
C PRO A 120 0.91 21.11 13.84
N GLU A 121 1.20 22.32 14.33
CA GLU A 121 1.22 23.56 13.57
C GLU A 121 1.99 23.33 12.26
N ALA A 122 1.45 23.85 11.14
CA ALA A 122 1.82 23.53 9.76
C ALA A 122 3.26 23.00 9.57
N LEU A 123 3.35 21.71 9.24
CA LEU A 123 4.61 20.98 9.13
C LEU A 123 5.53 21.61 8.07
N ASP A 124 6.74 21.94 8.48
CA ASP A 124 7.85 22.34 7.60
C ASP A 124 8.04 21.28 6.50
N PRO A 125 8.11 21.67 5.20
CA PRO A 125 8.27 20.71 4.10
C PRO A 125 9.56 19.87 4.17
N ASP A 126 10.57 20.29 4.94
CA ASP A 126 11.80 19.50 5.19
C ASP A 126 11.70 18.58 6.42
N MET A 127 10.56 18.57 7.13
CA MET A 127 10.38 17.70 8.28
C MET A 127 10.34 16.22 7.83
N PRO A 128 11.07 15.31 8.51
CA PRO A 128 11.00 13.90 8.20
C PRO A 128 9.56 13.41 8.25
N GLU A 129 9.18 12.61 7.24
CA GLU A 129 7.86 11.99 7.17
C GLU A 129 7.57 11.27 8.49
N PRO A 130 6.43 11.53 9.17
CA PRO A 130 6.16 10.95 10.47
C PRO A 130 6.36 9.43 10.46
N GLU A 131 6.93 8.87 11.52
CA GLU A 131 7.00 7.41 11.63
C GLU A 131 5.62 6.84 11.97
N PRO A 132 5.23 5.69 11.39
CA PRO A 132 3.99 5.02 11.76
C PRO A 132 4.03 4.61 13.23
N THR A 133 3.00 4.99 13.96
CA THR A 133 2.82 4.62 15.36
C THR A 133 2.01 3.32 15.47
N PRO A 134 2.14 2.55 16.56
CA PRO A 134 1.23 1.46 16.86
C PRO A 134 -0.24 1.93 16.83
N GLY A 135 -1.11 1.13 16.22
CA GLY A 135 -2.52 1.44 15.94
C GLY A 135 -2.77 2.24 14.65
N SER A 136 -1.71 2.67 13.94
CA SER A 136 -1.87 3.46 12.72
C SER A 136 -2.14 2.60 11.47
N VAL A 137 -3.00 3.11 10.61
CA VAL A 137 -3.31 2.54 9.29
C VAL A 137 -2.92 3.52 8.20
N TRP A 138 -2.14 3.05 7.23
CA TRP A 138 -1.58 3.85 6.16
C TRP A 138 -1.99 3.28 4.81
N ILE A 139 -2.63 4.09 3.97
CA ILE A 139 -3.04 3.74 2.61
C ILE A 139 -2.07 4.41 1.65
N VAL A 140 -1.34 3.61 0.88
CA VAL A 140 -0.29 4.07 -0.03
C VAL A 140 -0.79 3.95 -1.46
N PHE A 141 -0.73 5.05 -2.20
CA PHE A 141 -1.03 5.11 -3.63
C PHE A 141 0.18 5.53 -4.44
N ASP A 142 0.28 5.03 -5.67
CA ASP A 142 1.18 5.61 -6.67
C ASP A 142 0.72 7.04 -7.01
N GLY A 143 1.66 7.98 -7.06
CA GLY A 143 1.37 9.37 -7.39
C GLY A 143 2.57 10.29 -7.18
N LYS A 144 2.51 11.49 -7.76
CA LYS A 144 3.48 12.54 -7.45
C LYS A 144 3.21 13.05 -6.01
N ARG A 145 4.30 13.29 -5.25
CA ARG A 145 4.33 13.80 -3.86
C ARG A 145 3.41 15.02 -3.64
N PRO A 146 2.95 15.27 -2.40
CA PRO A 146 1.53 15.18 -2.04
C PRO A 146 0.70 16.43 -2.36
N SER A 147 -0.59 16.18 -2.63
CA SER A 147 -1.65 17.15 -2.35
C SER A 147 -1.84 17.21 -0.82
N PRO A 148 -1.98 18.40 -0.19
CA PRO A 148 -2.06 18.60 1.26
C PRO A 148 -3.32 18.02 1.95
N GLU A 149 -4.07 17.12 1.31
CA GLU A 149 -5.26 16.48 1.90
C GLU A 149 -4.93 15.47 3.01
N SER A 150 -3.65 15.12 3.19
CA SER A 150 -3.18 14.18 4.22
C SER A 150 -3.01 14.85 5.59
N GLY A 151 -4.11 15.33 6.19
CA GLY A 151 -4.14 15.69 7.62
C GLY A 151 -3.92 14.47 8.53
N ASP A 152 -3.83 14.70 9.84
CA ASP A 152 -3.63 13.66 10.89
C ASP A 152 -4.83 12.71 11.09
N SER A 153 -5.57 12.39 10.03
CA SER A 153 -6.65 11.42 10.07
C SER A 153 -6.07 10.01 10.04
N ASN A 154 -6.57 9.15 10.93
CA ASN A 154 -6.46 7.70 10.79
C ASN A 154 -7.71 7.24 10.00
N PRO A 155 -7.58 6.59 8.82
CA PRO A 155 -6.35 6.15 8.18
C PRO A 155 -5.62 7.29 7.46
N ARG A 156 -4.29 7.24 7.46
CA ARG A 156 -3.42 8.18 6.76
C ARG A 156 -3.31 7.79 5.29
N ILE A 157 -3.43 8.76 4.38
CA ILE A 157 -3.21 8.54 2.94
C ILE A 157 -1.85 9.09 2.53
N VAL A 158 -1.05 8.28 1.83
CA VAL A 158 0.28 8.62 1.31
C VAL A 158 0.31 8.43 -0.20
N PHE A 159 0.85 9.41 -0.91
CA PHE A 159 1.15 9.32 -2.34
C PHE A 159 2.67 9.24 -2.54
N ALA A 160 3.13 8.16 -3.15
CA ALA A 160 4.53 7.90 -3.42
C ALA A 160 4.79 7.69 -4.92
N PRO A 161 5.98 8.01 -5.46
CA PRO A 161 6.30 7.71 -6.85
C PRO A 161 6.11 6.24 -7.23
N SER A 162 6.32 5.34 -6.26
CA SER A 162 5.94 3.93 -6.31
C SER A 162 5.52 3.48 -4.91
N ALA A 163 4.27 3.03 -4.76
CA ALA A 163 3.70 2.47 -3.55
C ALA A 163 4.48 1.23 -3.11
N ASP A 164 4.76 0.33 -4.04
CA ASP A 164 5.54 -0.89 -3.81
C ASP A 164 6.91 -0.60 -3.18
N GLN A 165 7.66 0.32 -3.79
CA GLN A 165 8.98 0.69 -3.30
C GLN A 165 8.89 1.37 -1.93
N TRP A 166 7.90 2.25 -1.75
CA TRP A 166 7.67 2.92 -0.48
C TRP A 166 7.35 1.92 0.64
N ILE A 167 6.43 0.98 0.40
CA ILE A 167 6.02 -0.05 1.37
C ILE A 167 7.20 -0.94 1.74
N VAL A 168 7.92 -1.48 0.75
CA VAL A 168 9.08 -2.35 1.00
C VAL A 168 10.20 -1.60 1.72
N ALA A 169 10.47 -0.35 1.35
CA ALA A 169 11.47 0.46 2.02
C ALA A 169 11.11 0.75 3.48
N ARG A 170 9.83 1.03 3.76
CA ARG A 170 9.34 1.27 5.13
C ARG A 170 9.51 0.02 5.99
N VAL A 171 9.07 -1.15 5.52
CA VAL A 171 9.26 -2.43 6.24
C VAL A 171 10.72 -2.72 6.52
N ARG A 172 11.62 -2.52 5.53
CA ARG A 172 13.05 -2.80 5.67
C ARG A 172 13.78 -1.86 6.64
N LYS A 173 13.30 -0.62 6.77
CA LYS A 173 13.89 0.38 7.67
C LYS A 173 13.37 0.26 9.10
N ALA A 174 12.27 -0.46 9.32
CA ALA A 174 11.69 -0.61 10.64
C ALA A 174 12.62 -1.38 11.59
N GLU A 175 12.78 -0.86 12.81
CA GLU A 175 13.49 -1.57 13.88
C GLU A 175 12.78 -2.87 14.28
N ASN A 176 11.44 -2.88 14.22
CA ASN A 176 10.60 -4.05 14.45
C ASN A 176 9.68 -4.33 13.26
N PRO A 177 10.14 -5.03 12.21
CA PRO A 177 9.33 -5.35 11.04
C PRO A 177 8.12 -6.24 11.33
N GLN A 178 8.16 -7.03 12.41
CA GLN A 178 7.05 -7.90 12.80
C GLN A 178 5.83 -7.12 13.30
N ALA A 179 6.01 -5.84 13.67
CA ALA A 179 4.90 -4.95 13.98
C ALA A 179 4.05 -4.59 12.75
N PHE A 180 4.54 -4.84 11.54
CA PHE A 180 3.88 -4.45 10.29
C PHE A 180 3.04 -5.59 9.71
N ALA A 181 1.80 -5.25 9.34
CA ALA A 181 0.97 -5.99 8.41
C ALA A 181 0.88 -5.23 7.08
N VAL A 182 1.21 -5.91 5.98
CA VAL A 182 1.12 -5.36 4.62
C VAL A 182 -0.06 -6.00 3.89
N VAL A 183 -1.01 -5.18 3.47
CA VAL A 183 -2.18 -5.60 2.70
C VAL A 183 -1.89 -5.40 1.22
N THR A 184 -1.64 -6.49 0.49
CA THR A 184 -1.35 -6.45 -0.94
C THR A 184 -1.71 -7.77 -1.62
N ALA A 185 -2.13 -7.71 -2.88
CA ALA A 185 -2.32 -8.89 -3.73
C ALA A 185 -1.09 -9.16 -4.62
N ASP A 186 -0.12 -8.26 -4.66
CA ASP A 186 1.09 -8.45 -5.44
C ASP A 186 2.04 -9.43 -4.73
N HIS A 187 2.37 -10.53 -5.42
CA HIS A 187 3.23 -11.59 -4.87
C HIS A 187 4.69 -11.15 -4.72
N GLN A 188 5.19 -10.25 -5.58
CA GLN A 188 6.54 -9.71 -5.48
C GLN A 188 6.67 -8.75 -4.30
N VAL A 189 5.70 -7.83 -4.12
CA VAL A 189 5.65 -6.95 -2.95
C VAL A 189 5.49 -7.78 -1.68
N GLY A 190 4.53 -8.69 -1.64
CA GLY A 190 4.29 -9.58 -0.51
C GLY A 190 5.53 -10.43 -0.17
N GLY A 191 6.19 -11.02 -1.17
CA GLY A 191 7.43 -11.78 -0.96
C GLY A 191 8.55 -10.94 -0.34
N ARG A 192 8.76 -9.71 -0.85
CA ARG A 192 9.77 -8.79 -0.32
C ARG A 192 9.47 -8.32 1.10
N CYS A 193 8.21 -8.05 1.42
CA CYS A 193 7.78 -7.66 2.77
C CYS A 193 7.91 -8.82 3.77
N ARG A 194 7.49 -10.04 3.40
CA ARG A 194 7.69 -11.23 4.25
C ARG A 194 9.16 -11.50 4.50
N HIS A 195 10.01 -11.36 3.48
CA HIS A 195 11.46 -11.50 3.66
C HIS A 195 12.04 -10.45 4.63
N GLY A 196 11.42 -9.26 4.69
CA GLY A 196 11.73 -8.23 5.69
C GLY A 196 11.18 -8.50 7.09
N GLY A 197 10.39 -9.55 7.30
CA GLY A 197 9.82 -9.92 8.60
C GLY A 197 8.39 -9.42 8.85
N ALA A 198 7.77 -8.72 7.89
CA ALA A 198 6.38 -8.27 8.01
C ALA A 198 5.37 -9.41 7.76
N GLN A 199 4.19 -9.29 8.38
CA GLN A 199 3.03 -10.11 8.02
C GLN A 199 2.45 -9.61 6.70
N VAL A 200 2.03 -10.52 5.81
CA VAL A 200 1.33 -10.17 4.58
C VAL A 200 -0.09 -10.70 4.64
N VAL A 201 -1.05 -9.81 4.36
CA VAL A 201 -2.48 -10.06 4.46
C VAL A 201 -3.10 -9.89 3.07
N ALA A 202 -3.94 -10.83 2.67
CA ALA A 202 -4.66 -10.72 1.40
C ALA A 202 -5.70 -9.59 1.48
N PRO A 203 -5.91 -8.82 0.40
CA PRO A 203 -6.90 -7.74 0.41
C PRO A 203 -8.32 -8.18 0.79
N ARG A 204 -8.77 -9.36 0.36
CA ARG A 204 -10.09 -9.90 0.73
C ARG A 204 -10.21 -10.11 2.24
N ASP A 205 -9.19 -10.72 2.86
CA ASP A 205 -9.18 -11.00 4.30
C ASP A 205 -9.17 -9.70 5.10
N PHE A 206 -8.44 -8.70 4.63
CA PHE A 206 -8.43 -7.38 5.23
C PHE A 206 -9.80 -6.69 5.15
N ILE A 207 -10.44 -6.68 3.97
CA ILE A 207 -11.75 -6.02 3.78
C ILE A 207 -12.88 -6.75 4.52
N ALA A 208 -12.76 -8.06 4.76
CA ALA A 208 -13.69 -8.81 5.59
C ALA A 208 -13.68 -8.34 7.06
N ARG A 209 -12.61 -7.70 7.53
CA ARG A 209 -12.49 -7.12 8.87
C ARG A 209 -12.97 -5.67 8.98
N CYS A 210 -13.33 -5.06 7.86
CA CYS A 210 -13.76 -3.66 7.78
C CYS A 210 -15.28 -3.47 7.97
N GLY A 211 -15.96 -4.30 8.78
CA GLY A 211 -17.43 -4.31 8.90
C GLY A 211 -18.16 -4.65 7.59
N PRO A 212 -19.49 -4.67 7.48
CA PRO A 212 -20.21 -4.67 6.18
C PRO A 212 -20.26 -3.25 5.57
N PRO A 213 -20.39 -3.09 4.24
CA PRO A 213 -20.65 -1.77 3.67
C PRO A 213 -22.01 -1.26 4.17
N GLU A 214 -22.10 0.02 4.53
CA GLU A 214 -23.39 0.65 4.85
C GLU A 214 -24.29 0.61 3.59
N PRO A 215 -25.57 0.20 3.69
CA PRO A 215 -26.47 0.03 2.55
C PRO A 215 -26.86 1.35 1.85
#